data_AF-A0A970G591-F1
#
_entry.id   AF-A0A970G591-F1
#
_cell.length_a   1.000
_cell.length_b   1.000
_cell.length_c   1.000
_cell.angle_alpha   90.00
_cell.angle_beta   90.00
_cell.angle_gamma   90.00
#
_symmetry.space_group_name_H-M   'P 1'
#
loop_
_entity.id
_entity.type
_entity.pdbx_description
1 polymer ?
#
loop_
_entity_poly.entity_id
_entity_poly.type
_entity_poly.pdbx_seq_one_letter_code
_entity_poly.pdbx_strand_id
1 'polypeptide(L)'
;MIKVNVMGGTLPQEEIDAYVARAQKKFPNKYIKSIDITLSSEDSEYVDIAYHFYAVPFERIRRITGYLVGTLERFNDAKRAEEADRVPHTV
;
A
#
# COMPACT_ATOMS: atom_id res chain seq x y z
N MET A 1 -12.31 -6.02 -10.83
CA MET A 1 -12.47 -4.94 -11.82
C MET A 1 -11.98 -3.64 -11.17
N ILE A 2 -11.08 -2.90 -11.81
CA ILE A 2 -10.58 -1.62 -11.27
C ILE A 2 -11.66 -0.57 -11.50
N LYS A 3 -12.06 0.17 -10.46
CA LYS A 3 -13.03 1.25 -10.62
C LYS A 3 -12.32 2.48 -11.20
N VAL A 4 -12.79 3.00 -12.33
CA VAL A 4 -12.25 4.22 -12.94
C VAL A 4 -13.27 5.33 -12.81
N ASN A 5 -12.84 6.48 -12.29
CA ASN A 5 -13.65 7.69 -12.20
C ASN A 5 -13.02 8.77 -13.07
N VAL A 6 -13.79 9.35 -13.99
CA VAL A 6 -13.34 10.46 -14.84
C VAL A 6 -14.03 11.75 -14.38
N MET A 7 -13.26 12.80 -14.13
CA MET A 7 -13.73 14.12 -13.68
C MET A 7 -13.34 15.21 -14.68
N GLY A 8 -14.22 16.19 -14.90
CA GLY A 8 -13.93 17.34 -15.76
C GLY A 8 -14.18 17.10 -17.26
N GLY A 9 -14.72 15.95 -17.65
CA GLY A 9 -15.05 15.66 -19.06
C GLY A 9 -15.37 14.19 -19.32
N THR A 10 -15.35 13.83 -20.60
CA THR A 10 -15.49 12.45 -21.10
C THR A 10 -14.22 12.03 -21.82
N LEU A 11 -13.71 10.84 -21.52
CA LEU A 11 -12.56 10.24 -22.22
C LEU A 11 -13.02 9.02 -23.03
N PRO A 12 -12.39 8.76 -24.19
CA PRO A 12 -12.66 7.55 -24.95
C PRO A 12 -12.19 6.31 -24.18
N GLN A 13 -12.91 5.19 -24.36
CA GLN A 13 -12.63 3.95 -23.63
C GLN A 13 -11.22 3.41 -23.91
N GLU A 14 -10.71 3.57 -25.13
CA GLU A 14 -9.36 3.14 -25.51
C GLU A 14 -8.27 3.83 -24.67
N GLU A 15 -8.46 5.11 -24.36
CA GLU A 15 -7.51 5.88 -23.56
C GLU A 15 -7.60 5.49 -22.08
N ILE A 16 -8.81 5.26 -21.57
CA ILE A 16 -9.04 4.71 -20.23
C ILE A 16 -8.32 3.37 -20.08
N ASP A 17 -8.47 2.47 -21.06
CA ASP A 17 -7.84 1.16 -21.06
C ASP A 17 -6.31 1.27 -21.12
N ALA A 18 -5.78 2.23 -21.89
CA ALA A 18 -4.35 2.53 -21.90
C ALA A 18 -3.83 3.02 -20.53
N TYR A 19 -4.57 3.88 -19.83
CA TYR A 19 -4.22 4.31 -18.48
C TYR A 19 -4.27 3.17 -17.47
N VAL A 20 -5.28 2.30 -17.55
CA VAL A 20 -5.38 1.11 -16.70
C VAL A 20 -4.21 0.16 -16.96
N ALA A 21 -3.86 -0.10 -18.23
CA ALA A 21 -2.73 -0.96 -18.59
C ALA A 21 -1.39 -0.37 -18.10
N ARG A 22 -1.20 0.94 -18.25
CA ARG A 22 -0.03 1.66 -17.69
C ARG A 22 0.03 1.51 -16.17
N ALA A 23 -1.10 1.61 -15.47
CA ALA A 23 -1.17 1.48 -14.02
C ALA A 23 -0.72 0.09 -13.55
N GLN A 24 -1.19 -0.97 -14.21
CA GLN A 24 -0.81 -2.35 -13.92
C GLN A 24 0.68 -2.60 -14.18
N LYS A 25 1.22 -2.08 -15.30
CA LYS A 25 2.64 -2.19 -15.62
C LYS A 25 3.53 -1.44 -14.64
N LYS A 26 3.10 -0.26 -14.19
CA LYS A 26 3.84 0.58 -13.23
C LYS A 26 3.83 -0.01 -11.82
N PHE A 27 2.76 -0.69 -11.43
CA PHE A 27 2.59 -1.25 -10.10
C PHE A 27 2.25 -2.75 -10.14
N PRO A 28 3.19 -3.61 -10.58
CA PRO A 28 2.92 -5.04 -10.83
C PRO A 28 2.50 -5.82 -9.57
N ASN A 29 2.96 -5.38 -8.39
CA ASN A 29 2.72 -6.06 -7.11
C ASN A 29 1.76 -5.29 -6.18
N LYS A 30 0.99 -4.33 -6.70
CA LYS A 30 0.00 -3.61 -5.88
C LYS A 30 -1.41 -3.85 -6.39
N TYR A 31 -2.32 -4.03 -5.44
CA TYR A 31 -3.74 -4.15 -5.72
C TYR A 31 -4.34 -2.75 -5.86
N ILE A 32 -4.63 -2.34 -7.10
CA ILE A 32 -5.28 -1.06 -7.40
C ILE A 32 -6.79 -1.20 -7.14
N LYS A 33 -7.32 -0.32 -6.29
CA LYS A 33 -8.74 -0.24 -5.95
C LYS A 33 -9.50 0.66 -6.92
N SER A 34 -8.99 1.87 -7.13
CA SER A 34 -9.57 2.83 -8.07
C SER A 34 -8.52 3.74 -8.69
N ILE A 35 -8.87 4.27 -9.85
CA ILE A 35 -8.08 5.29 -10.57
C ILE A 35 -9.02 6.48 -10.79
N ASP A 36 -8.59 7.65 -10.34
CA ASP A 36 -9.28 8.90 -10.63
C ASP A 36 -8.48 9.64 -11.70
N ILE A 37 -9.16 10.01 -12.78
CA ILE A 37 -8.59 10.75 -13.91
C ILE A 37 -9.28 12.11 -13.97
N THR A 38 -8.52 13.18 -13.81
CA THR A 38 -9.02 14.55 -13.86
C THR A 38 -8.51 15.24 -15.11
N LEU A 39 -9.43 15.78 -15.90
CA LEU A 39 -9.11 16.71 -16.98
C LEU A 39 -9.13 18.11 -16.40
N SER A 40 -7.96 18.76 -16.36
CA SER A 40 -7.86 20.14 -15.92
C SER A 40 -8.44 21.06 -17.01
N SER A 41 -9.43 21.88 -16.65
CA SER A 41 -10.21 22.70 -17.58
C SER A 41 -9.41 23.80 -18.29
N GLU A 42 -8.17 24.04 -17.87
CA GLU A 42 -7.29 25.09 -18.40
C GLU A 42 -6.31 24.56 -19.46
N ASP A 43 -5.98 23.26 -19.48
CA ASP A 43 -5.03 22.66 -20.43
C ASP A 43 -5.52 21.28 -20.89
N SER A 44 -6.04 21.19 -22.13
CA SER A 44 -6.57 19.94 -22.71
C SER A 44 -5.52 18.87 -23.02
N GLU A 45 -4.24 19.17 -22.83
CA GLU A 45 -3.11 18.28 -23.16
C GLU A 45 -2.70 17.37 -22.01
N TYR A 46 -3.09 17.69 -20.77
CA TYR A 46 -2.66 16.95 -19.58
C TYR A 46 -3.83 16.32 -18.83
N VAL A 47 -3.55 15.15 -18.24
CA VAL A 47 -4.46 14.47 -17.33
C VAL A 47 -3.77 14.21 -15.99
N ASP A 48 -4.47 14.53 -14.91
CA ASP A 48 -4.03 14.20 -13.56
C ASP A 48 -4.57 12.82 -13.19
N ILE A 49 -3.68 11.91 -12.77
CA ILE A 49 -4.05 10.54 -12.42
C ILE A 49 -3.74 10.27 -10.96
N ALA A 50 -4.77 10.01 -10.16
CA ALA A 50 -4.63 9.56 -8.79
C ALA A 50 -4.92 8.05 -8.68
N TYR A 51 -3.98 7.31 -8.08
CA TYR A 51 -4.11 5.87 -7.85
C TYR A 51 -4.47 5.59 -6.41
N HIS A 52 -5.57 4.86 -6.20
CA HIS A 52 -5.96 4.36 -4.89
C HIS A 52 -5.68 2.87 -4.80
N PHE A 53 -4.92 2.46 -3.79
CA PHE A 53 -4.56 1.06 -3.57
C PHE A 53 -5.38 0.46 -2.43
N TYR A 54 -5.54 -0.86 -2.44
CA TYR A 54 -5.99 -1.56 -1.25
C TYR A 54 -4.93 -1.45 -0.15
N ALA A 55 -5.41 -1.34 1.09
CA ALA A 55 -4.56 -1.53 2.25
C ALA A 55 -4.02 -2.96 2.24
N VAL A 56 -2.71 -3.11 2.29
CA VAL A 56 -2.06 -4.41 2.46
C VAL A 56 -1.87 -4.61 3.97
N PRO A 57 -2.37 -5.72 4.54
CA PRO A 57 -2.11 -6.00 5.95
C PRO A 57 -0.61 -6.15 6.16
N PHE A 58 -0.08 -5.49 7.18
CA PHE A 58 1.30 -5.64 7.60
C PHE A 58 1.33 -6.08 9.06
N GLU A 59 2.26 -6.98 9.38
CA GLU A 59 2.53 -7.38 10.75
C GLU A 59 3.71 -6.56 11.28
N ARG A 60 3.57 -6.00 12.47
CA ARG A 60 4.68 -5.34 13.16
C ARG A 60 5.51 -6.41 13.85
N ILE A 61 6.71 -6.67 13.34
CA ILE A 61 7.72 -7.44 14.05
C ILE A 61 8.49 -6.52 14.99
N ARG A 62 8.83 -7.02 16.17
CA ARG A 62 9.64 -6.34 17.18
C ARG A 62 10.92 -7.10 17.39
N ARG A 63 11.99 -6.37 17.73
CA ARG A 63 13.25 -6.97 18.15
C ARG A 63 13.26 -7.08 19.67
N ILE A 64 13.10 -8.29 20.20
CA ILE A 64 13.17 -8.58 21.64
C ILE A 64 14.42 -9.41 21.87
N THR A 65 15.29 -8.96 22.79
CA THR A 65 16.50 -9.70 23.21
C THR A 65 17.36 -10.24 22.04
N GLY A 66 17.41 -9.51 20.93
CA GLY A 66 18.17 -9.89 19.72
C GLY A 66 17.37 -10.66 18.64
N TYR A 67 16.17 -11.15 18.96
CA TYR A 67 15.30 -11.92 18.05
C TYR A 67 14.26 -11.03 17.36
N LEU A 68 13.99 -11.28 16.07
CA LEU A 68 12.86 -10.68 15.36
C LEU A 68 11.61 -11.55 15.58
N VAL A 69 10.62 -11.01 16.29
CA VAL A 69 9.41 -11.75 16.64
C VAL A 69 8.17 -10.86 16.52
N GLY A 70 7.05 -11.38 16.02
CA GLY A 70 5.73 -10.71 16.12
C GLY A 70 5.14 -10.89 17.52
N THR A 71 4.65 -12.09 17.82
CA THR A 71 4.06 -12.47 19.12
C THR A 71 5.00 -13.34 19.97
N LEU A 72 4.90 -13.24 21.30
CA LEU A 72 5.72 -14.04 22.24
C LEU A 72 5.22 -15.48 22.42
N GLU A 73 4.12 -15.86 21.75
CA GLU A 73 3.44 -17.15 21.95
C GLU A 73 4.32 -18.36 21.62
N ARG A 74 5.33 -18.18 20.74
CA ARG A 74 6.23 -19.26 20.30
C ARG A 74 7.52 -19.35 21.13
N PHE A 75 7.63 -18.58 22.21
CA PHE A 75 8.84 -18.61 23.03
C PHE A 75 8.87 -19.88 23.88
N ASN A 76 10.03 -20.53 23.90
CA ASN A 76 10.32 -21.56 24.88
C ASN A 76 10.63 -20.91 26.24
N ASP A 77 10.74 -21.73 27.28
CA ASP A 77 10.93 -21.22 28.64
C ASP A 77 12.22 -20.40 28.81
N ALA A 78 13.31 -20.80 28.14
CA ALA A 78 14.57 -20.05 28.15
C ALA A 78 14.42 -18.63 27.57
N LYS A 79 13.75 -18.47 26.43
CA LYS A 79 13.52 -17.16 25.81
C LYS A 79 12.57 -16.27 26.60
N ARG A 80 11.60 -16.86 27.32
CA ARG A 80 10.72 -16.11 28.22
C ARG A 80 11.48 -15.59 29.44
N ALA A 81 12.38 -16.38 30.02
CA ALA A 81 13.23 -15.92 31.11
C ALA A 81 14.10 -14.73 30.68
N GLU A 82 14.75 -14.84 29.51
CA GLU A 82 15.56 -13.74 28.95
C GLU A 82 14.74 -12.47 28.67
N GLU A 83 13.49 -12.62 28.18
CA GLU A 83 12.59 -11.49 27.95
C GLU A 83 12.15 -10.82 29.25
N ALA A 84 11.90 -11.59 30.31
CA ALA A 84 11.53 -11.07 31.63
C ALA A 84 12.66 -10.28 32.29
N ASP A 85 13.92 -10.66 32.06
CA ASP A 85 15.10 -9.96 32.59
C ASP A 85 15.43 -8.67 31.83
N ARG A 86 14.74 -8.41 30.70
CA ARG A 86 14.99 -7.23 29.88
C ARG A 86 14.58 -5.95 30.59
N VAL A 87 15.50 -4.99 30.66
CA VAL A 87 15.22 -3.62 31.12
C VAL A 87 14.75 -2.74 29.94
N PRO A 88 13.53 -2.20 29.96
CA PRO A 88 13.08 -1.25 28.95
C PRO A 88 13.79 0.10 29.14
N HIS A 89 14.27 0.68 28.04
CA HIS A 89 14.74 2.06 28.03
C HIS A 89 13.56 2.98 27.72
N THR A 90 13.25 3.89 28.63
CA THR A 90 12.32 5.00 28.39
C THR A 90 13.06 6.08 27.58
N VAL A 91 12.38 6.64 26.59
CA VAL A 91 12.84 7.84 25.84
C VAL A 91 12.25 9.07 26.50
#